data_AF-A0A2T7DHX3-F1
#
_entry.id   AF-A0A2T7DHX3-F1
#
_cell.length_a   1.000
_cell.length_b   1.000
_cell.length_c   1.000
_cell.angle_alpha   90.00
_cell.angle_beta   90.00
_cell.angle_gamma   90.00
#
_symmetry.space_group_name_H-M   'P 1'
#
loop_
_entity.id
_entity.type
_entity.pdbx_description
1 polymer ?
#
loop_
_entity_poly.entity_id
_entity_poly.type
_entity_poly.pdbx_seq_one_letter_code
_entity_poly.pdbx_strand_id
1 'polypeptide(L)'
;MVREYTTTFLNVAEDAYHRRVKMEAIISFLGALRGLGAICHILVKGTVDRLEDGPFKDSITCSMDVDTQEFDKKVNNLKDKFMAANIYAYKVVADILFNGILQAQLYVSKLVECRKAALPHIKGERKYFLCSLLLLFARIAIECSCNNQYISLLIRYLPLATV
;
A
#
# COMPACT_ATOMS: atom_id res chain seq x y z
N MET A 1 -15.07 -0.95 -0.38
CA MET A 1 -13.70 -1.18 -0.89
C MET A 1 -12.63 -0.29 -0.25
N VAL A 2 -12.40 0.99 -0.62
CA VAL A 2 -11.31 1.80 0.01
C VAL A 2 -11.52 1.99 1.52
N ARG A 3 -12.75 2.26 1.96
CA ARG A 3 -13.11 2.38 3.39
C ARG A 3 -12.81 1.11 4.19
N GLU A 4 -13.00 -0.08 3.60
CA GLU A 4 -12.74 -1.36 4.27
C GLU A 4 -11.25 -1.52 4.56
N TYR A 5 -10.37 -1.19 3.60
CA TYR A 5 -8.93 -1.23 3.83
C TYR A 5 -8.49 -0.24 4.90
N THR A 6 -9.03 0.99 4.87
CA THR A 6 -8.78 1.98 5.91
C THR A 6 -9.17 1.44 7.29
N THR A 7 -10.35 0.84 7.43
CA THR A 7 -10.80 0.25 8.69
C THR A 7 -9.90 -0.90 9.13
N THR A 8 -9.48 -1.79 8.22
CA THR A 8 -8.53 -2.86 8.55
C THR A 8 -7.21 -2.31 9.07
N PHE A 9 -6.65 -1.28 8.42
CA PHE A 9 -5.40 -0.67 8.86
C PHE A 9 -5.53 0.01 10.22
N LEU A 10 -6.62 0.74 10.45
CA LEU A 10 -6.89 1.41 11.74
C LEU A 10 -7.03 0.41 12.88
N ASN A 11 -7.82 -0.63 12.69
CA ASN A 11 -8.04 -1.65 13.72
C ASN A 11 -6.74 -2.38 14.07
N VAL A 12 -5.92 -2.72 13.06
CA VAL A 12 -4.63 -3.39 13.28
C VAL A 12 -3.64 -2.47 13.98
N ALA A 13 -3.62 -1.17 13.65
CA ALA A 13 -2.79 -0.19 14.34
C ALA A 13 -3.20 0.00 15.81
N GLU A 14 -4.51 0.07 16.08
CA GLU A 14 -5.05 0.15 17.44
C GLU A 14 -4.73 -1.11 18.25
N ASP A 15 -4.91 -2.29 17.65
CA ASP A 15 -4.57 -3.56 18.29
C ASP A 15 -3.06 -3.70 18.55
N ALA A 16 -2.21 -3.19 17.64
CA ALA A 16 -0.75 -3.17 17.79
C ALA A 16 -0.34 -2.29 18.96
N TYR A 17 -0.91 -1.08 19.05
CA TYR A 17 -0.68 -0.15 20.15
C TYR A 17 -1.00 -0.79 21.52
N HIS A 18 -2.13 -1.49 21.61
CA HIS A 18 -2.54 -2.15 22.84
C HIS A 18 -1.89 -3.52 23.07
N ARG A 19 -1.03 -4.00 22.15
CA ARG A 19 -0.43 -5.35 22.14
C ARG A 19 -1.47 -6.48 22.13
N ARG A 20 -2.62 -6.25 21.51
CA ARG A 20 -3.76 -7.17 21.41
C ARG A 20 -4.01 -7.68 19.99
N VAL A 21 -3.08 -7.45 19.08
CA VAL A 21 -3.16 -7.95 17.70
C VAL A 21 -3.49 -9.42 17.72
N LYS A 22 -4.48 -9.82 16.94
CA LYS A 22 -4.83 -11.22 16.72
C LYS A 22 -4.20 -11.71 15.42
N MET A 23 -4.03 -13.03 15.32
CA MET A 23 -3.44 -13.66 14.14
C MET A 23 -4.24 -13.35 12.86
N GLU A 24 -5.57 -13.37 12.95
CA GLU A 24 -6.47 -13.07 11.84
C GLU A 24 -6.34 -11.61 11.40
N ALA A 25 -6.05 -10.70 12.33
CA ALA A 25 -5.85 -9.29 12.04
C ALA A 25 -4.58 -9.06 11.20
N ILE A 26 -3.50 -9.81 11.48
CA ILE A 26 -2.25 -9.74 10.69
C ILE A 26 -2.45 -10.30 9.29
N ILE A 27 -3.14 -11.43 9.16
CA ILE A 27 -3.45 -12.01 7.85
C ILE A 27 -4.31 -11.05 7.03
N SER A 28 -5.34 -10.46 7.66
CA SER A 28 -6.21 -9.45 7.05
C SER A 28 -5.43 -8.21 6.64
N PHE A 29 -4.48 -7.76 7.48
CA PHE A 29 -3.60 -6.64 7.19
C PHE A 29 -2.76 -6.87 5.94
N LEU A 30 -2.06 -8.01 5.85
CA LEU A 30 -1.25 -8.35 4.68
C LEU A 30 -2.13 -8.48 3.42
N GLY A 31 -3.34 -9.02 3.54
CA GLY A 31 -4.33 -9.05 2.46
C GLY A 31 -4.75 -7.66 2.01
N ALA A 32 -4.99 -6.74 2.95
CA ALA A 32 -5.35 -5.35 2.65
C ALA A 32 -4.21 -4.60 1.95
N LEU A 33 -2.94 -4.84 2.31
CA LEU A 33 -1.79 -4.29 1.60
C LEU A 33 -1.73 -4.75 0.14
N ARG A 34 -2.01 -6.04 -0.12
CA ARG A 34 -2.09 -6.57 -1.48
C ARG A 34 -3.23 -5.93 -2.27
N GLY A 35 -4.41 -5.80 -1.66
CA GLY A 35 -5.56 -5.12 -2.26
C GLY A 35 -5.26 -3.66 -2.63
N LEU A 36 -4.58 -2.93 -1.73
CA LEU A 36 -4.11 -1.57 -1.99
C LEU A 36 -3.14 -1.52 -3.18
N GLY A 37 -2.15 -2.42 -3.20
CA GLY A 37 -1.21 -2.55 -4.30
C GLY A 37 -1.89 -2.82 -5.64
N ALA A 38 -2.91 -3.69 -5.67
CA ALA A 38 -3.68 -3.99 -6.87
C ALA A 38 -4.47 -2.77 -7.37
N ILE A 39 -5.11 -2.02 -6.47
CA ILE A 39 -5.78 -0.76 -6.83
C ILE A 39 -4.78 0.20 -7.45
N CYS A 40 -3.63 0.43 -6.82
CA CYS A 40 -2.58 1.30 -7.35
C CYS A 40 -2.13 0.85 -8.74
N HIS A 41 -1.91 -0.45 -8.94
CA HIS A 41 -1.52 -1.00 -10.23
C HIS A 41 -2.55 -0.69 -11.32
N ILE A 42 -3.84 -0.95 -11.07
CA ILE A 42 -4.93 -0.69 -12.03
C ILE A 42 -4.95 0.78 -12.45
N LEU A 43 -4.72 1.69 -11.51
CA LEU A 43 -4.75 3.13 -11.77
C LEU A 43 -3.57 3.58 -12.63
N VAL A 44 -2.39 3.03 -12.39
CA VAL A 44 -1.21 3.30 -13.23
C VAL A 44 -1.37 2.65 -14.59
N LYS A 45 -1.89 1.41 -14.65
CA LYS A 45 -2.17 0.71 -15.90
C LYS A 45 -3.15 1.49 -16.78
N GLY A 46 -4.24 2.01 -16.21
CA GLY A 46 -5.16 2.90 -16.94
C GLY A 46 -4.52 4.20 -17.44
N THR A 47 -3.41 4.63 -16.85
CA THR A 47 -2.60 5.75 -17.36
C THR A 47 -1.71 5.29 -18.52
N VAL A 48 -0.99 4.18 -18.33
CA VAL A 48 -0.09 3.57 -19.33
C VAL A 48 -0.84 3.12 -20.59
N ASP A 49 -2.08 2.65 -20.45
CA ASP A 49 -2.90 2.21 -21.58
C ASP A 49 -3.28 3.33 -22.55
N ARG A 50 -3.15 4.60 -22.12
CA ARG A 50 -3.39 5.79 -22.95
C ARG A 50 -2.15 6.22 -23.74
N LEU A 51 -1.02 5.55 -23.59
CA LEU A 51 0.19 5.82 -24.37
C LEU A 51 0.00 5.33 -25.82
N GLU A 52 0.38 6.18 -26.77
CA GLU A 52 0.37 5.86 -28.21
C GLU A 52 1.64 5.09 -28.65
N ASP A 53 2.74 5.24 -27.90
CA ASP A 53 4.04 4.60 -28.17
C ASP A 53 4.04 3.15 -27.63
N GLY A 54 3.96 2.18 -28.54
CA GLY A 54 3.96 0.75 -28.24
C GLY A 54 5.21 0.30 -27.46
N PRO A 55 6.43 0.50 -27.99
CA PRO A 55 7.66 0.12 -27.29
C PRO A 55 7.81 0.73 -25.87
N PHE A 56 7.47 2.01 -25.69
CA PHE A 56 7.52 2.66 -24.38
C PHE A 56 6.46 2.12 -23.42
N LYS A 57 5.23 1.91 -23.92
CA LYS A 57 4.13 1.27 -23.19
C LYS A 57 4.51 -0.13 -22.71
N ASP A 58 5.09 -0.95 -23.59
CA ASP A 58 5.48 -2.32 -23.30
C ASP A 58 6.58 -2.37 -22.24
N SER A 59 7.53 -1.45 -22.30
CA SER A 59 8.60 -1.33 -21.31
C SER A 59 8.05 -1.02 -19.90
N ILE A 60 7.14 -0.04 -19.78
CA ILE A 60 6.53 0.30 -18.49
C ILE A 60 5.67 -0.85 -17.97
N THR A 61 4.87 -1.47 -18.84
CA THR A 61 4.01 -2.61 -18.48
C THR A 61 4.84 -3.77 -17.94
N CYS A 62 5.92 -4.13 -18.64
CA CYS A 62 6.84 -5.18 -18.20
C CYS A 62 7.45 -4.87 -16.82
N SER A 63 7.91 -3.63 -16.59
CA SER A 63 8.43 -3.20 -15.29
C SER A 63 7.38 -3.34 -14.18
N MET A 64 6.15 -2.89 -14.44
CA MET A 64 5.06 -2.97 -13.48
C MET A 64 4.70 -4.41 -13.13
N ASP A 65 4.70 -5.32 -14.11
CA ASP A 65 4.40 -6.74 -13.88
C ASP A 65 5.49 -7.40 -13.02
N VAL A 66 6.76 -7.11 -13.29
CA VAL A 66 7.88 -7.58 -12.47
C VAL A 66 7.75 -7.07 -11.03
N ASP A 67 7.47 -5.78 -10.85
CA ASP A 67 7.31 -5.17 -9.53
C ASP A 67 6.10 -5.73 -8.77
N THR A 68 5.01 -6.02 -9.48
CA THR A 68 3.80 -6.64 -8.90
C THR A 68 4.11 -8.06 -8.40
N GLN A 69 4.79 -8.87 -9.21
CA GLN A 69 5.19 -10.22 -8.84
C GLN A 69 6.17 -10.21 -7.66
N GLU A 70 7.13 -9.29 -7.65
CA GLU A 70 8.08 -9.13 -6.55
C GLU A 70 7.35 -8.77 -5.25
N PHE A 71 6.44 -7.80 -5.31
CA PHE A 71 5.64 -7.37 -4.16
C PHE A 71 4.79 -8.51 -3.60
N ASP A 72 4.02 -9.20 -4.46
CA ASP A 72 3.18 -10.32 -4.04
C ASP A 72 4.00 -11.44 -3.41
N LYS A 73 5.16 -11.78 -3.99
CA LYS A 73 6.08 -12.76 -3.43
C LYS A 73 6.55 -12.35 -2.05
N LYS A 74 6.96 -11.09 -1.85
CA LYS A 74 7.47 -10.62 -0.55
C LYS A 74 6.37 -10.60 0.51
N VAL A 75 5.15 -10.17 0.18
CA VAL A 75 4.03 -10.17 1.14
C VAL A 75 3.59 -11.59 1.48
N ASN A 76 3.55 -12.50 0.50
CA ASN A 76 3.26 -13.91 0.78
C ASN A 76 4.34 -14.56 1.65
N ASN A 77 5.64 -14.27 1.40
CA ASN A 77 6.72 -14.75 2.26
C ASN A 77 6.58 -14.24 3.70
N LEU A 78 6.09 -13.01 3.92
CA LEU A 78 5.81 -12.50 5.27
C LEU A 78 4.67 -13.28 5.92
N LYS A 79 3.59 -13.54 5.17
CA LYS A 79 2.49 -14.40 5.63
C LYS A 79 3.01 -15.78 6.02
N ASP A 80 3.81 -16.42 5.18
CA ASP A 80 4.33 -17.78 5.44
C ASP A 80 5.25 -17.81 6.66
N LYS A 81 6.14 -16.83 6.79
CA LYS A 81 7.00 -16.66 7.99
C LYS A 81 6.17 -16.49 9.25
N PHE A 82 5.09 -15.72 9.17
CA PHE A 82 4.19 -15.51 10.29
C PHE A 82 3.43 -16.78 10.66
N MET A 83 2.94 -17.55 9.69
CA MET A 83 2.28 -18.84 9.92
C MET A 83 3.23 -19.89 10.50
N ALA A 84 4.51 -19.86 10.13
CA ALA A 84 5.53 -20.79 10.62
C ALA A 84 6.07 -20.44 12.02
N ALA A 85 5.77 -19.24 12.53
CA ALA A 85 6.19 -18.83 13.87
C ALA A 85 5.38 -19.61 14.93
N ASN A 86 5.98 -20.66 15.49
CA ASN A 86 5.39 -21.51 16.54
C ASN A 86 5.00 -20.75 17.83
N ILE A 87 5.49 -19.51 18.02
CA ILE A 87 5.20 -18.67 19.17
C ILE A 87 4.73 -17.30 18.67
N TYR A 88 3.53 -16.92 19.10
CA TYR A 88 2.96 -15.59 18.88
C TYR A 88 3.65 -14.55 19.77
N ALA A 89 4.90 -14.21 19.42
CA ALA A 89 5.65 -13.17 20.11
C ALA A 89 5.33 -11.81 19.49
N TYR A 90 5.03 -10.82 20.33
CA TYR A 90 4.77 -9.44 19.89
C TYR A 90 5.87 -8.88 18.97
N LYS A 91 7.13 -9.27 19.19
CA LYS A 91 8.26 -8.89 18.32
C LYS A 91 8.07 -9.39 16.88
N VAL A 92 7.65 -10.64 16.71
CA VAL A 92 7.37 -11.22 15.38
C VAL A 92 6.23 -10.46 14.71
N VAL A 93 5.17 -10.13 15.46
CA VAL A 93 4.05 -9.33 14.95
C VAL A 93 4.51 -7.96 14.47
N ALA A 94 5.27 -7.24 15.30
CA ALA A 94 5.79 -5.92 14.95
C ALA A 94 6.69 -5.98 13.71
N ASP A 95 7.57 -6.98 13.61
CA ASP A 95 8.45 -7.17 12.46
C ASP A 95 7.65 -7.45 11.18
N ILE A 96 6.60 -8.28 11.25
CA ILE A 96 5.74 -8.59 10.10
C ILE A 96 4.97 -7.36 9.63
N LEU A 97 4.37 -6.59 10.56
CA LEU A 97 3.65 -5.36 10.23
C LEU A 97 4.58 -4.34 9.57
N PHE A 98 5.74 -4.08 10.18
CA PHE A 98 6.73 -3.15 9.65
C PHE A 98 7.21 -3.55 8.26
N ASN A 99 7.61 -4.81 8.07
CA ASN A 99 8.07 -5.28 6.77
C ASN A 99 6.95 -5.24 5.73
N GLY A 100 5.72 -5.58 6.09
CA GLY A 100 4.57 -5.51 5.16
C GLY A 100 4.36 -4.09 4.65
N ILE A 101 4.35 -3.11 5.56
CA ILE A 101 4.22 -1.68 5.25
C ILE A 101 5.36 -1.23 4.33
N LEU A 102 6.61 -1.58 4.66
CA LEU A 102 7.77 -1.21 3.87
C LEU A 102 7.68 -1.75 2.44
N GLN A 103 7.28 -3.01 2.25
CA GLN A 103 7.12 -3.58 0.91
C GLN A 103 6.02 -2.88 0.11
N ALA A 104 4.88 -2.55 0.75
CA ALA A 104 3.81 -1.82 0.10
C ALA A 104 4.26 -0.40 -0.29
N GLN A 105 4.99 0.29 0.58
CA GLN A 105 5.52 1.62 0.30
C GLN A 105 6.48 1.61 -0.89
N LEU A 106 7.44 0.67 -0.91
CA LEU A 106 8.40 0.54 -2.01
C LEU A 106 7.67 0.27 -3.33
N TYR A 107 6.71 -0.66 -3.33
CA TYR A 107 5.93 -1.00 -4.51
C TYR A 107 5.10 0.19 -5.03
N VAL A 108 4.36 0.86 -4.15
CA VAL A 108 3.56 2.04 -4.53
C VAL A 108 4.45 3.17 -5.04
N SER A 109 5.65 3.34 -4.49
CA SER A 109 6.61 4.34 -4.97
C SER A 109 7.04 4.05 -6.41
N LYS A 110 7.35 2.79 -6.73
CA LYS A 110 7.68 2.38 -8.12
C LYS A 110 6.52 2.67 -9.08
N LEU A 111 5.29 2.33 -8.69
CA LEU A 111 4.09 2.61 -9.48
C LEU A 111 3.90 4.11 -9.73
N VAL A 112 4.14 4.95 -8.72
CA VAL A 112 4.10 6.42 -8.86
C VAL A 112 5.16 6.91 -9.86
N GLU A 113 6.37 6.34 -9.85
CA GLU A 113 7.40 6.68 -10.83
C GLU A 113 7.03 6.25 -12.25
N CYS A 114 6.49 5.04 -12.44
CA CYS A 114 5.95 4.61 -13.74
C CYS A 114 4.89 5.58 -14.26
N ARG A 115 3.98 6.01 -13.39
CA ARG A 115 2.95 6.99 -13.75
C ARG A 115 3.56 8.34 -14.13
N LYS A 116 4.52 8.85 -13.35
CA LYS A 116 5.23 10.11 -13.66
C LYS A 116 5.94 10.04 -15.01
N ALA A 117 6.56 8.90 -15.32
CA ALA A 117 7.20 8.66 -16.61
C ALA A 117 6.19 8.61 -17.76
N ALA A 118 5.00 8.04 -17.57
CA ALA A 118 3.97 7.97 -18.61
C ALA A 118 3.28 9.33 -18.87
N LEU A 119 3.07 10.15 -17.83
CA LEU A 119 2.26 11.37 -17.89
C LEU A 119 2.64 12.37 -19.01
N PRO A 120 3.92 12.68 -19.28
CA PRO A 120 4.31 13.61 -20.35
C PRO A 120 3.92 13.14 -21.75
N HIS A 121 3.69 11.84 -21.95
CA HIS A 121 3.48 11.21 -23.25
C HIS A 121 1.99 10.95 -23.56
N ILE A 122 1.09 11.39 -22.68
CA ILE A 122 -0.36 11.21 -22.85
C ILE A 122 -0.98 12.51 -23.37
N LYS A 123 -1.75 12.42 -24.46
CA LYS A 123 -2.58 13.52 -24.95
C LYS A 123 -3.90 13.60 -24.15
N GLY A 124 -4.27 14.81 -23.69
CA GLY A 124 -5.56 15.10 -23.02
C GLY A 124 -5.49 15.31 -21.49
N GLU A 125 -6.59 15.83 -20.92
CA GLU A 125 -6.66 16.40 -19.56
C GLU A 125 -6.09 15.52 -18.44
N ARG A 126 -5.23 16.16 -17.64
CA ARG A 126 -4.57 15.60 -16.46
C ARG A 126 -5.56 15.53 -15.29
N LYS A 127 -6.16 14.36 -15.04
CA LYS A 127 -6.89 14.14 -13.78
C LYS A 127 -5.88 13.84 -12.66
N TYR A 128 -5.58 14.87 -11.86
CA TYR A 128 -4.62 14.89 -10.74
C TYR A 128 -5.06 14.15 -9.47
N PHE A 129 -6.24 13.54 -9.46
CA PHE A 129 -6.95 13.23 -8.21
C PHE A 129 -6.42 11.99 -7.44
N LEU A 130 -5.62 11.14 -8.08
CA LEU A 130 -5.36 9.78 -7.60
C LEU A 130 -4.05 9.58 -6.84
N CYS A 131 -3.00 10.36 -7.13
CA CYS A 131 -1.72 10.22 -6.42
C CYS A 131 -1.76 10.82 -5.02
N SER A 132 -2.43 11.96 -4.84
CA SER A 132 -2.46 12.68 -3.56
C SER A 132 -3.19 11.89 -2.47
N LEU A 133 -4.33 11.29 -2.81
CA LEU A 133 -5.16 10.56 -1.85
C LEU A 133 -4.54 9.21 -1.45
N LEU A 134 -3.94 8.49 -2.40
CA LEU A 134 -3.26 7.21 -2.13
C LEU A 134 -1.95 7.38 -1.37
N LEU A 135 -1.16 8.42 -1.68
CA LEU A 135 0.04 8.77 -0.91
C LEU A 135 -0.32 9.27 0.49
N LEU A 136 -1.43 10.00 0.65
CA LEU A 136 -1.93 10.44 1.95
C LEU A 136 -2.39 9.24 2.79
N PHE A 137 -3.15 8.30 2.23
CA PHE A 137 -3.57 7.09 2.95
C PHE A 137 -2.40 6.17 3.30
N ALA A 138 -1.44 5.98 2.38
CA ALA A 138 -0.23 5.23 2.67
C ALA A 138 0.58 5.92 3.78
N ARG A 139 0.80 7.24 3.68
CA ARG A 139 1.54 8.02 4.68
C ARG A 139 0.86 8.04 6.06
N ILE A 140 -0.46 8.12 6.10
CA ILE A 140 -1.29 8.02 7.31
C ILE A 140 -1.19 6.63 7.95
N ALA A 141 -1.27 5.56 7.14
CA ALA A 141 -1.10 4.19 7.65
C ALA A 141 0.34 3.91 8.14
N ILE A 142 1.33 4.56 7.53
CA ILE A 142 2.77 4.45 7.85
C ILE A 142 3.13 5.20 9.15
N GLU A 143 2.65 6.43 9.34
CA GLU A 143 2.95 7.24 10.54
C GLU A 143 2.34 6.63 11.82
N CYS A 144 1.23 5.91 11.69
CA CYS A 144 0.57 5.19 12.78
C CYS A 144 1.37 3.99 13.32
N SER A 145 2.24 3.39 12.51
CA SER A 145 3.01 2.19 12.90
C SER A 145 4.36 2.49 13.55
N CYS A 146 4.90 3.71 13.40
CA CYS A 146 6.29 4.02 13.75
C CYS A 146 6.49 4.76 15.08
N ASN A 147 5.46 5.37 15.67
CA ASN A 147 5.59 6.07 16.94
C ASN A 147 4.35 5.89 17.82
N ASN A 148 4.57 5.38 19.02
CA ASN A 148 3.62 5.14 20.11
C ASN A 148 2.92 6.42 20.63
N GLN A 149 2.91 7.52 19.86
CA GLN A 149 2.54 8.87 20.29
C GLN A 149 1.80 9.73 19.25
N TYR A 150 1.48 9.23 18.04
CA TYR A 150 0.91 10.07 16.97
C TYR A 150 -0.49 9.67 16.44
N ILE A 151 -1.22 8.81 17.16
CA ILE A 151 -2.63 8.50 16.84
C ILE A 151 -3.52 9.76 16.89
N SER A 152 -3.12 10.81 17.62
CA SER A 152 -3.86 12.08 17.71
C SER A 152 -3.82 12.93 16.43
N LEU A 153 -2.82 12.76 15.56
CA LEU A 153 -2.75 13.48 14.28
C LEU A 153 -3.74 12.89 13.25
N LEU A 154 -4.00 11.58 13.32
CA LEU A 154 -4.90 10.90 12.38
C LEU A 154 -6.34 11.39 12.46
N ILE A 155 -6.82 11.70 13.68
CA ILE A 155 -8.18 12.22 13.91
C ILE A 155 -8.31 13.66 13.39
N ARG A 156 -7.21 14.42 13.33
CA ARG A 156 -7.21 15.85 12.97
C ARG A 156 -7.24 16.12 11.47
N TYR A 157 -6.70 15.23 10.64
CA TYR A 157 -6.60 15.43 9.19
C TYR A 157 -7.72 14.76 8.38
N LEU A 158 -8.54 13.90 9.00
CA LEU A 158 -9.64 13.20 8.32
C LEU A 158 -10.80 14.09 7.80
N PRO A 159 -11.13 15.28 8.34
CA PRO A 159 -12.24 16.06 7.79
C PRO A 159 -11.90 16.84 6.51
N LEU A 160 -10.63 16.93 6.11
CA LEU A 160 -10.21 17.80 5.00
C LEU A 160 -10.20 17.11 3.62
N ALA A 161 -10.54 15.81 3.54
CA ALA A 161 -10.57 15.06 2.29
C ALA A 161 -11.99 14.74 1.77
N THR A 162 -13.03 15.40 2.32
CA THR A 162 -14.44 15.19 1.93
C THR A 162 -15.14 16.47 1.47
N VAL A 163 -14.44 17.31 0.70
CA VAL A 163 -15.08 18.33 -0.15
C VAL A 163 -14.46 18.27 -1.54
#